data_AF-A0A818XFH1-F1
#
_entry.id   AF-A0A818XFH1-F1
#
_cell.length_a   1.000
_cell.length_b   1.000
_cell.length_c   1.000
_cell.angle_alpha   90.00
_cell.angle_beta   90.00
_cell.angle_gamma   90.00
#
_symmetry.space_group_name_H-M   'P 1'
#
loop_
_entity.id
_entity.type
_entity.pdbx_description
1 polymer ?
#
loop_
_entity_poly.entity_id
_entity_poly.type
_entity_poly.pdbx_seq_one_letter_code
_entity_poly.pdbx_strand_id
1 'polypeptide(L)'
;MKAHYQEAEKLRGRPLGPVDKYRVRKKYPLPRTIWDGEEKSHCFKERTRSLLRKLYLEDPYLSPIKKCQLTQTTGLTAIQVANWFKSRRQRDRAAKAKNRQLFSLSNHFYSPSLSTQSSTTILYYNNKSLFF
;
A
#
# COMPACT_ATOMS: atom_id res chain seq x y z
N MET A 1 7.93 18.09 19.45
CA MET A 1 8.64 18.18 18.16
C MET A 1 9.77 19.21 18.12
N LYS A 2 9.60 20.44 18.66
CA LYS A 2 10.67 21.47 18.61
C LYS A 2 11.94 21.11 19.41
N ALA A 3 11.80 20.39 20.54
CA ALA A 3 12.92 20.05 21.42
C ALA A 3 14.05 19.26 20.73
N HIS A 4 13.73 18.17 19.99
CA HIS A 4 14.74 17.36 19.33
C HIS A 4 15.46 18.07 18.17
N TYR A 5 14.83 19.07 17.53
CA TYR A 5 15.52 19.89 16.52
C TYR A 5 16.52 20.83 17.18
N GLN A 6 16.10 21.53 18.25
CA GLN A 6 16.98 22.43 18.99
C GLN A 6 18.19 21.70 19.58
N GLU A 7 17.97 20.50 20.12
CA GLU A 7 19.04 19.65 20.67
C GLU A 7 20.01 19.17 19.58
N ALA A 8 19.50 18.74 18.43
CA ALA A 8 20.33 18.33 17.30
C ALA A 8 21.07 19.50 16.62
N GLU A 9 20.50 20.70 16.63
CA GLU A 9 21.16 21.94 16.16
C GLU A 9 22.30 22.34 17.10
N LYS A 10 22.07 22.33 18.41
CA LYS A 10 23.10 22.59 19.43
C LYS A 10 24.26 21.61 19.32
N LEU A 11 23.98 20.31 19.15
CA LEU A 11 25.01 19.29 19.02
C LEU A 11 25.87 19.46 17.75
N ARG A 12 25.28 19.97 16.66
CA ARG A 12 25.99 20.15 15.38
C ARG A 12 26.61 21.53 15.20
N GLY A 13 26.28 22.50 16.05
CA GLY A 13 26.77 23.88 15.94
C GLY A 13 26.31 24.62 14.68
N ARG A 14 25.33 24.08 13.94
CA ARG A 14 24.78 24.68 12.71
C ARG A 14 23.28 24.40 12.59
N PRO A 15 22.52 25.26 11.88
CA PRO A 15 21.10 25.01 11.63
C PRO A 15 20.88 23.71 10.84
N LEU A 16 19.79 23.00 11.15
CA LEU A 16 19.46 21.74 10.49
C LEU A 16 18.87 21.98 9.09
N GLY A 17 19.46 21.31 8.10
CA GLY A 17 18.89 21.22 6.75
C GLY A 17 17.69 20.27 6.67
N PRO A 18 16.96 20.24 5.54
CA PRO A 18 15.79 19.37 5.34
C PRO A 18 16.08 17.89 5.59
N VAL A 19 17.26 17.42 5.18
CA VAL A 19 17.69 16.03 5.33
C VAL A 19 17.98 15.70 6.80
N ASP A 20 18.62 16.61 7.53
CA ASP A 20 18.90 16.39 8.94
C ASP A 20 17.59 16.41 9.76
N LYS A 21 16.65 17.29 9.40
CA LYS A 21 15.27 17.28 9.94
C LYS A 21 14.56 15.96 9.64
N TYR A 22 14.78 15.33 8.48
CA TYR A 22 14.24 13.99 8.20
C TYR A 22 14.84 12.93 9.13
N ARG A 23 16.17 12.93 9.31
CA ARG A 23 16.86 11.99 10.21
C ARG A 23 16.35 12.09 11.64
N VAL A 24 16.15 13.30 12.15
CA VAL A 24 15.60 13.54 13.50
C VAL A 24 14.17 12.99 13.62
N ARG A 25 13.30 13.22 12.63
CA ARG A 25 11.93 12.66 12.60
C ARG A 25 11.89 11.14 12.57
N LYS A 26 12.86 10.51 11.89
CA LYS A 26 12.98 9.05 11.82
C LYS A 26 13.47 8.45 13.14
N LYS A 27 14.44 9.10 13.80
CA LYS A 27 15.01 8.63 15.07
C LYS A 27 14.06 8.81 16.25
N TYR A 28 13.29 9.90 16.25
CA TYR A 28 12.33 10.22 17.31
C TYR A 28 10.91 10.31 16.72
N PRO A 29 10.27 9.16 16.44
CA PRO A 29 8.88 9.15 15.99
C PRO A 29 7.98 9.77 17.06
N LEU A 30 6.79 10.24 16.66
CA LEU A 30 5.84 10.82 17.61
C LEU A 30 5.44 9.76 18.65
N PRO A 31 5.38 10.13 19.94
CA PRO A 31 4.96 9.21 20.98
C PRO A 31 3.51 8.75 20.77
N ARG A 32 3.24 7.48 21.09
CA ARG A 32 1.94 6.83 20.83
C ARG A 32 0.76 7.47 21.57
N THR A 33 1.04 8.22 22.63
CA THR A 33 0.04 8.93 23.45
C THR A 33 -0.60 10.13 22.75
N ILE A 34 0.02 10.64 21.67
CA ILE A 34 -0.51 11.72 20.82
C ILE A 34 -0.62 11.29 19.34
N TRP A 35 -0.29 10.03 19.04
CA TRP A 35 -0.23 9.49 17.68
C TRP A 35 -0.54 7.99 17.67
N ASP A 36 -1.64 7.58 17.02
CA ASP A 36 -2.10 6.18 17.01
C ASP A 36 -1.14 5.20 16.27
N GLY A 37 -0.06 5.69 15.67
CA GLY A 37 0.93 4.87 14.98
C GLY A 37 0.54 4.48 13.55
N GLU A 38 -0.56 5.01 13.00
CA GLU A 38 -0.91 4.78 11.60
C GLU A 38 0.13 5.41 10.67
N GLU A 39 0.70 4.62 9.76
CA GLU A 39 1.63 5.11 8.74
C GLU A 39 0.94 6.16 7.85
N LYS A 40 1.63 7.25 7.50
CA LYS A 40 1.12 8.24 6.51
C LYS A 40 1.08 7.62 5.11
N SER A 41 0.15 6.71 4.86
CA SER A 41 -0.39 6.46 3.54
C SER A 41 -1.64 7.33 3.39
N HIS A 42 -1.54 8.39 2.56
CA HIS A 42 -2.55 9.41 2.28
C HIS A 42 -3.90 8.88 1.73
N CYS A 43 -4.25 7.60 1.87
CA CYS A 43 -5.55 7.11 1.42
C CYS A 43 -6.62 7.29 2.52
N PHE A 44 -6.65 6.49 3.59
CA PHE A 44 -7.64 6.58 4.70
C PHE A 44 -7.12 5.85 5.98
N LYS A 45 -7.80 6.02 7.14
CA LYS A 45 -7.59 5.24 8.38
C LYS A 45 -7.76 3.73 8.14
N GLU A 46 -7.07 2.86 8.88
CA GLU A 46 -7.05 1.41 8.59
C GLU A 46 -8.44 0.78 8.70
N ARG A 47 -9.24 1.17 9.69
CA ARG A 47 -10.63 0.72 9.85
C ARG A 47 -11.46 0.95 8.57
N THR A 48 -11.35 2.14 8.00
CA THR A 48 -12.05 2.52 6.76
C THR A 48 -11.52 1.72 5.57
N ARG A 49 -10.21 1.48 5.50
CA ARG A 49 -9.60 0.66 4.44
C ARG A 49 -10.09 -0.78 4.48
N SER A 50 -10.15 -1.39 5.66
CA SER A 50 -10.63 -2.76 5.84
C SER A 50 -12.09 -2.91 5.40
N LEU A 51 -12.95 -1.94 5.73
CA LEU A 51 -14.33 -1.93 5.26
C LEU A 51 -14.45 -1.79 3.74
N LEU A 52 -13.69 -0.86 3.15
CA LEU A 52 -13.63 -0.67 1.69
C LEU A 52 -13.16 -1.95 0.97
N ARG A 53 -12.15 -2.64 1.52
CA ARG A 53 -11.66 -3.91 0.97
C ARG A 53 -12.71 -5.02 1.06
N LYS A 54 -13.37 -5.18 2.22
CA LYS A 54 -14.43 -6.18 2.42
C LYS A 54 -15.54 -6.02 1.38
N LEU A 55 -16.07 -4.80 1.26
CA LEU A 55 -17.18 -4.52 0.35
C LEU A 55 -16.77 -4.62 -1.13
N TYR A 56 -15.50 -4.36 -1.46
CA TYR A 56 -14.99 -4.56 -2.80
C TYR A 56 -14.96 -6.03 -3.23
N LEU A 57 -14.65 -6.95 -2.31
CA LEU A 57 -14.67 -8.38 -2.58
C LEU A 57 -16.09 -8.90 -2.84
N GLU A 58 -17.08 -8.31 -2.17
CA GLU A 58 -18.50 -8.63 -2.36
C GLU A 58 -19.05 -8.05 -3.68
N ASP A 59 -18.77 -6.77 -3.95
CA ASP A 59 -19.30 -6.05 -5.11
C ASP A 59 -18.34 -4.96 -5.62
N PRO A 60 -17.55 -5.25 -6.68
CA PRO A 60 -16.63 -4.29 -7.29
C PRO A 60 -17.32 -3.07 -7.95
N TYR A 61 -18.64 -3.15 -8.19
CA TYR A 61 -19.44 -2.15 -8.87
C TYR A 61 -20.65 -1.75 -8.01
N LEU A 62 -20.33 -1.15 -6.86
CA LEU A 62 -21.32 -0.67 -5.89
C LEU A 62 -22.56 -0.02 -6.51
N SER A 63 -23.73 -0.47 -6.07
CA SER A 63 -25.00 0.21 -6.31
C SER A 63 -25.05 1.58 -5.62
N PRO A 64 -25.86 2.54 -6.11
CA PRO A 64 -25.99 3.87 -5.50
C PRO A 64 -26.38 3.84 -4.01
N ILE A 65 -27.23 2.88 -3.62
CA ILE A 65 -27.69 2.70 -2.23
C ILE A 65 -26.51 2.28 -1.34
N LYS A 66 -25.77 1.23 -1.73
CA LYS A 66 -24.60 0.76 -0.99
C LYS A 66 -23.51 1.84 -0.89
N LYS A 67 -23.35 2.64 -1.95
CA LYS A 67 -22.43 3.78 -1.95
C LYS A 67 -22.82 4.83 -0.91
N CYS A 68 -24.11 5.16 -0.80
CA CYS A 68 -24.62 6.10 0.21
C CYS A 68 -24.37 5.57 1.63
N GLN A 69 -24.73 4.32 1.90
CA GLN A 69 -24.47 3.67 3.20
C GLN A 69 -22.98 3.69 3.57
N LEU A 70 -22.10 3.49 2.59
CA LEU A 70 -20.66 3.58 2.79
C LEU A 70 -20.22 4.97 3.25
N THR A 71 -20.70 6.02 2.58
CA THR A 71 -20.35 7.41 2.93
C THR A 71 -20.76 7.75 4.36
N GLN A 72 -21.94 7.29 4.79
CA GLN A 72 -22.45 7.47 6.15
C GLN A 72 -21.61 6.70 7.17
N THR A 73 -21.25 5.45 6.86
CA THR A 73 -20.51 4.57 7.78
C THR A 73 -19.04 4.99 7.92
N THR A 74 -18.40 5.42 6.82
CA THR A 74 -16.96 5.72 6.81
C THR A 74 -16.65 7.20 7.04
N GLY A 75 -17.64 8.08 6.96
CA GLY A 75 -17.45 9.54 6.96
C GLY A 75 -16.68 10.05 5.75
N LEU A 76 -16.66 9.29 4.65
CA LEU A 76 -15.98 9.68 3.41
C LEU A 76 -16.96 10.34 2.46
N THR A 77 -16.49 11.24 1.62
CA THR A 77 -17.32 11.82 0.58
C THR A 77 -17.64 10.78 -0.50
N ALA A 78 -18.78 10.92 -1.16
CA ALA A 78 -19.18 10.03 -2.25
C ALA A 78 -18.14 9.97 -3.38
N ILE A 79 -17.40 11.06 -3.60
CA ILE A 79 -16.31 11.16 -4.58
C ILE A 79 -15.10 10.35 -4.11
N GLN A 80 -14.70 10.45 -2.84
CA GLN A 80 -13.60 9.65 -2.27
C GLN A 80 -13.86 8.15 -2.40
N VAL A 81 -15.09 7.72 -2.07
CA VAL A 81 -15.52 6.32 -2.24
C VAL A 81 -15.47 5.93 -3.72
N ALA A 82 -16.04 6.74 -4.62
CA ALA A 82 -16.03 6.45 -6.06
C ALA A 82 -14.61 6.30 -6.62
N ASN A 83 -13.73 7.23 -6.27
CA ASN A 83 -12.34 7.23 -6.70
C ASN A 83 -11.56 6.05 -6.15
N TRP A 84 -11.80 5.66 -4.90
CA TRP A 84 -11.16 4.47 -4.33
C TRP A 84 -11.53 3.21 -5.12
N PHE A 85 -12.81 3.00 -5.42
CA PHE A 85 -13.29 1.86 -6.21
C PHE A 85 -12.76 1.90 -7.65
N LYS A 86 -12.75 3.07 -8.29
CA LYS A 86 -12.14 3.26 -9.62
C LYS A 86 -10.66 2.88 -9.62
N SER A 87 -9.89 3.41 -8.68
CA SER A 87 -8.45 3.17 -8.54
C SER A 87 -8.14 1.71 -8.17
N ARG A 88 -8.96 1.04 -7.37
CA ARG A 88 -8.82 -0.40 -7.07
C ARG A 88 -9.01 -1.24 -8.33
N ARG A 89 -10.09 -1.03 -9.09
CA ARG A 89 -10.31 -1.73 -10.37
C ARG A 89 -9.18 -1.49 -11.37
N GLN A 90 -8.62 -0.28 -11.41
CA GLN A 90 -7.48 0.03 -12.27
C GLN A 90 -6.23 -0.76 -11.87
N ARG A 91 -5.92 -0.86 -10.58
CA ARG A 91 -4.81 -1.68 -10.07
C ARG A 91 -4.98 -3.16 -10.41
N ASP A 92 -6.19 -3.68 -10.31
CA ASP A 92 -6.47 -5.09 -10.63
C ASP A 92 -6.28 -5.39 -12.12
N ARG A 93 -6.71 -4.48 -12.99
CA ARG A 93 -6.44 -4.61 -14.44
C ARG A 93 -4.94 -4.55 -14.75
N ALA A 94 -4.21 -3.63 -14.12
CA ALA A 94 -2.77 -3.50 -14.30
C ALA A 94 -2.02 -4.75 -13.80
N ALA A 95 -2.41 -5.31 -12.65
CA ALA A 95 -1.85 -6.55 -12.12
C ALA A 95 -2.11 -7.74 -13.05
N LYS A 96 -3.34 -7.89 -13.57
CA LYS A 96 -3.67 -8.92 -14.58
C LYS A 96 -2.86 -8.76 -15.87
N ALA A 97 -2.66 -7.53 -16.35
CA ALA A 97 -1.85 -7.27 -17.54
C ALA A 97 -0.37 -7.63 -17.32
N LYS A 98 0.21 -7.23 -16.18
CA LYS A 98 1.59 -7.58 -15.81
C LYS A 98 1.77 -9.09 -15.68
N ASN A 99 0.80 -9.77 -15.06
CA ASN A 99 0.84 -11.22 -14.89
C ASN A 99 0.78 -11.95 -16.25
N ARG A 100 -0.06 -11.51 -17.20
CA ARG A 100 -0.03 -12.01 -18.58
C ARG A 100 1.32 -11.79 -19.28
N GLN A 101 1.94 -10.63 -19.09
CA GLN A 101 3.26 -10.32 -19.65
C GLN A 101 4.36 -11.23 -19.07
N LEU A 102 4.32 -11.52 -17.76
CA LEU A 102 5.24 -12.46 -17.13
C LEU A 102 5.07 -13.88 -17.68
N PHE A 103 3.81 -14.33 -17.88
CA PHE A 103 3.52 -15.63 -18.48
C PHE A 103 3.91 -15.71 -19.97
N SER A 104 3.79 -14.63 -20.73
CA SER A 104 4.26 -14.61 -22.12
C SER A 104 5.79 -14.63 -22.21
N LEU A 105 6.49 -13.96 -21.30
CA LEU A 105 7.94 -14.02 -21.21
C LEU A 105 8.41 -15.43 -20.80
N SER A 106 7.75 -16.08 -19.84
CA SER A 106 8.10 -17.46 -19.48
C SER A 106 7.88 -18.45 -20.63
N ASN A 107 6.83 -18.28 -21.44
CA ASN A 107 6.59 -19.10 -22.62
C ASN A 107 7.63 -18.86 -23.73
N HIS A 108 8.27 -17.69 -23.78
CA HIS A 108 9.35 -17.43 -24.73
C HIS A 108 10.69 -18.03 -24.29
N PHE A 109 10.95 -18.12 -22.97
CA PHE A 109 12.15 -18.77 -22.43
C PHE A 109 12.02 -20.30 -22.27
N TYR A 110 10.79 -20.84 -22.30
CA TYR A 110 10.51 -22.27 -22.45
C TYR A 110 10.13 -22.59 -23.91
N SER A 111 11.06 -22.37 -24.84
CA SER A 111 11.04 -23.15 -26.08
C SER A 111 11.46 -24.58 -25.72
N PRO A 112 10.74 -25.64 -26.14
CA PRO A 112 11.14 -27.01 -25.87
C PRO A 112 12.32 -27.39 -26.78
N SER A 113 13.52 -26.89 -26.47
CA SER A 113 14.72 -27.62 -26.85
C SER A 113 14.96 -28.68 -25.78
N LEU A 114 14.75 -29.93 -26.17
CA LEU A 114 15.11 -31.12 -25.42
C LEU A 114 16.54 -30.99 -24.85
N SER A 115 16.66 -30.76 -23.54
CA SER A 115 17.75 -31.31 -22.69
C SER A 115 17.60 -30.82 -21.24
N THR A 116 17.07 -31.72 -20.42
CA THR A 116 17.55 -32.10 -19.07
C THR A 116 18.05 -31.02 -18.09
N GLN A 117 17.38 -31.03 -16.92
CA GLN A 117 17.79 -30.55 -15.59
C GLN A 117 17.60 -29.06 -15.27
N SER A 118 16.61 -28.77 -14.40
CA SER A 118 16.77 -27.99 -13.13
C SER A 118 15.40 -27.60 -12.55
N SER A 119 14.69 -28.57 -11.96
CA SER A 119 13.47 -28.33 -11.17
C SER A 119 13.83 -27.94 -9.73
N THR A 120 13.92 -26.65 -9.39
CA THR A 120 13.91 -26.22 -7.97
C THR A 120 13.39 -24.81 -7.68
N THR A 121 13.19 -23.93 -8.67
CA THR A 121 12.88 -22.51 -8.36
C THR A 121 11.38 -22.20 -8.14
N ILE A 122 10.45 -23.05 -8.58
CA ILE A 122 9.04 -22.62 -8.74
C ILE A 122 8.13 -22.86 -7.51
N LEU A 123 8.53 -23.67 -6.52
CA LEU A 123 7.67 -23.87 -5.32
C LEU A 123 7.72 -22.70 -4.30
N TYR A 124 8.65 -21.76 -4.43
CA TYR A 124 8.82 -20.71 -3.42
C TYR A 124 7.81 -19.54 -3.55
N TYR A 125 7.11 -19.40 -4.69
CA TYR A 125 6.25 -18.24 -4.94
C TYR A 125 4.76 -18.42 -4.61
N ASN A 126 4.32 -19.63 -4.26
CA ASN A 126 2.90 -19.88 -3.96
C ASN A 126 2.51 -19.83 -2.47
N ASN A 127 3.46 -19.60 -1.55
CA ASN A 127 3.21 -19.59 -0.10
C ASN A 127 3.58 -18.28 0.60
N LYS A 128 3.21 -17.13 0.01
CA LYS A 128 3.34 -15.82 0.70
C LYS A 128 2.12 -14.91 0.56
N SER A 129 0.93 -15.52 0.45
CA SER A 129 -0.34 -14.79 0.43
C SER A 129 -1.23 -15.06 1.65
N LEU A 130 -0.63 -15.45 2.78
CA LEU A 130 -1.15 -15.20 4.12
C LEU A 130 -0.09 -14.38 4.86
N PHE A 131 -0.51 -13.30 5.52
CA PHE A 131 0.29 -12.20 6.06
C PHE A 131 0.75 -11.17 5.00
N PHE A 132 -0.17 -10.29 4.59
CA PHE A 132 -0.09 -8.82 4.75
C PHE A 132 -1.40 -8.17 4.31
#